data_AF-A0A972KHL2-F1
#
_entry.id   AF-A0A972KHL2-F1
#
_cell.length_a   1.000
_cell.length_b   1.000
_cell.length_c   1.000
_cell.angle_alpha   90.00
_cell.angle_beta   90.00
_cell.angle_gamma   90.00
#
_symmetry.space_group_name_H-M   'P 1'
#
loop_
_entity.id
_entity.type
_entity.pdbx_description
1 polymer ?
#
loop_
_entity_poly.entity_id
_entity_poly.type
_entity_poly.pdbx_seq_one_letter_code
_entity_poly.pdbx_strand_id
1 'polypeptide(L)'
;MADDLKSLQELWQRGGSGAPDALKLLHQLNALRRKHRMEKIGLFVSLLTTMAVLLFILPVVESPYFAAAMVFIGLAVVLILWQAYQIRFQPLNGARHLSNKAFLESYLQNMEKKVRFTRKTMWVYAILLTLGLNLAYLEAIRSIPTIGRVLIHLGMSTFLILGFRVLIQKRLRTYQQEIDPLLKTLRDLNAS
;
A
#
# COMPACT_ATOMS: atom_id res chain seq x y z
N MET A 1 -4.25 14.10 12.71
CA MET A 1 -4.75 12.69 12.80
C MET A 1 -5.68 12.53 13.98
N ALA A 2 -5.31 12.98 15.19
CA ALA A 2 -6.28 13.17 16.27
C ALA A 2 -7.32 14.22 15.86
N ASP A 3 -6.88 15.30 15.18
CA ASP A 3 -7.74 16.45 14.87
C ASP A 3 -8.86 16.13 13.86
N ASP A 4 -8.60 15.34 12.81
CA ASP A 4 -9.64 14.99 11.83
C ASP A 4 -10.74 14.11 12.46
N LEU A 5 -10.34 13.15 13.31
CA LEU A 5 -11.26 12.26 14.03
C LEU A 5 -12.06 13.03 15.08
N LYS A 6 -11.40 13.94 15.78
CA LYS A 6 -12.05 14.82 16.76
C LYS A 6 -13.04 15.75 16.08
N SER A 7 -12.69 16.30 14.91
CA SER A 7 -13.61 17.12 14.11
C SER A 7 -14.83 16.32 13.63
N LEU A 8 -14.63 15.07 13.18
CA LEU A 8 -15.72 14.16 12.82
C LEU A 8 -16.63 13.81 14.00
N GLN A 9 -16.05 13.55 15.17
CA GLN A 9 -16.77 13.25 16.40
C GLN A 9 -17.57 14.46 16.90
N GLU A 10 -16.98 15.65 16.87
CA GLU A 10 -17.63 16.92 17.24
C GLU A 10 -18.77 17.29 16.29
N LEU A 11 -18.64 16.99 14.99
CA LEU A 11 -19.69 17.22 14.00
C LEU A 11 -20.86 16.23 14.15
N TRP A 12 -20.60 14.96 14.47
CA TRP A 12 -21.64 13.96 14.71
C TRP A 12 -22.39 14.19 16.02
N GLN A 13 -21.71 14.66 17.08
CA GLN A 13 -22.35 15.03 18.34
C GLN A 13 -23.31 16.22 18.18
N ARG A 14 -23.09 17.08 17.18
CA ARG A 14 -24.00 18.19 16.82
C ARG A 14 -25.21 17.75 16.00
N GLY A 15 -25.19 16.55 15.40
CA GLY A 15 -26.19 16.07 14.44
C GLY A 15 -27.46 15.44 15.03
N GLY A 16 -27.49 15.09 16.32
CA GLY A 16 -28.69 14.61 17.02
C GLY A 16 -29.20 13.24 16.56
N SER A 17 -29.22 12.27 17.49
CA SER A 17 -29.76 10.89 17.39
C SER A 17 -28.92 9.87 16.61
N GLY A 18 -28.36 8.87 17.32
CA GLY A 18 -27.58 7.74 16.75
C GLY A 18 -26.16 7.52 17.31
N ALA A 19 -25.79 8.16 18.43
CA ALA A 19 -24.43 8.21 18.98
C ALA A 19 -23.67 6.87 19.24
N PRO A 20 -24.30 5.69 19.48
CA PRO A 20 -23.55 4.46 19.78
C PRO A 20 -22.80 3.86 18.58
N ASP A 21 -23.38 3.93 17.36
CA ASP A 21 -22.82 3.23 16.19
C ASP A 21 -21.80 4.08 15.42
N ALA A 22 -21.95 5.41 15.38
CA ALA A 22 -21.01 6.29 14.69
C ALA A 22 -19.61 6.28 15.31
N LEU A 23 -19.54 6.23 16.65
CA LEU A 23 -18.28 6.18 17.40
C LEU A 23 -17.57 4.83 17.21
N LYS A 24 -18.34 3.75 17.09
CA LYS A 24 -17.87 2.40 16.78
C LYS A 24 -17.33 2.31 15.34
N LEU A 25 -18.02 2.90 14.37
CA LEU A 25 -17.57 3.00 12.98
C LEU A 25 -16.26 3.80 12.86
N LEU A 26 -16.15 4.93 13.58
CA LEU A 26 -14.92 5.73 13.65
C LEU A 26 -13.74 4.93 14.22
N HIS A 27 -13.98 4.16 15.28
CA HIS A 27 -12.96 3.34 15.89
C HIS A 27 -12.52 2.18 14.97
N GLN A 28 -13.45 1.56 14.24
CA GLN A 28 -13.16 0.52 13.25
C GLN A 28 -12.36 1.07 12.05
N LEU A 29 -12.73 2.24 11.54
CA LEU A 29 -11.98 2.95 10.50
C LEU A 29 -10.55 3.28 10.92
N ASN A 30 -10.35 3.69 12.19
CA ASN A 30 -9.03 4.02 12.70
C ASN A 30 -8.15 2.76 12.87
N ALA A 31 -8.72 1.66 13.36
CA ALA A 31 -8.05 0.37 13.47
C ALA A 31 -7.61 -0.15 12.09
N LEU A 32 -8.49 -0.05 11.09
CA LEU A 32 -8.19 -0.43 9.70
C LEU A 32 -7.02 0.35 9.12
N ARG A 33 -7.08 1.68 9.29
CA ARG A 33 -6.03 2.57 8.78
C ARG A 33 -4.69 2.27 9.44
N ARG A 34 -4.69 1.98 10.75
CA ARG A 34 -3.47 1.63 11.50
C ARG A 34 -2.87 0.31 11.00
N LYS A 35 -3.71 -0.69 10.76
CA LYS A 35 -3.33 -1.98 10.16
C LYS A 35 -2.71 -1.79 8.76
N HIS A 36 -3.36 -1.01 7.89
CA HIS A 36 -2.82 -0.71 6.57
C HIS A 36 -1.50 0.09 6.59
N ARG A 37 -1.29 0.96 7.59
CA ARG A 37 -0.02 1.66 7.80
C ARG A 37 1.08 0.69 8.24
N MET A 38 0.79 -0.21 9.19
CA MET A 38 1.75 -1.21 9.67
C MET A 38 2.20 -2.17 8.57
N GLU A 39 1.28 -2.63 7.71
CA GLU A 39 1.63 -3.46 6.55
C GLU A 39 2.59 -2.76 5.58
N LYS A 40 2.40 -1.45 5.34
CA LYS A 40 3.29 -0.68 4.47
C LYS A 40 4.67 -0.48 5.07
N ILE A 41 4.73 -0.27 6.37
CA ILE A 41 6.00 -0.21 7.11
C ILE A 41 6.69 -1.58 7.02
N GLY A 42 5.96 -2.69 7.16
CA GLY A 42 6.50 -4.03 6.99
C GLY A 42 7.12 -4.27 5.61
N LEU A 43 6.44 -3.85 4.54
CA LEU A 43 7.00 -3.93 3.17
C LEU A 43 8.24 -3.08 2.97
N PHE A 44 8.26 -1.88 3.57
CA PHE A 44 9.42 -0.99 3.51
C PHE A 44 10.62 -1.59 4.25
N VAL A 45 10.39 -2.13 5.45
CA VAL A 45 11.41 -2.80 6.24
C VAL A 45 11.94 -4.03 5.51
N SER A 46 11.07 -4.89 4.97
CA SER A 46 11.54 -6.08 4.25
C SER A 46 12.43 -5.72 3.07
N LEU A 47 12.11 -4.62 2.37
CA LEU A 47 12.86 -4.18 1.21
C LEU A 47 14.20 -3.53 1.58
N LEU A 48 14.26 -2.75 2.66
CA LEU A 48 15.53 -2.28 3.21
C LEU A 48 16.42 -3.45 3.62
N THR A 49 15.83 -4.48 4.23
CA THR A 49 16.55 -5.72 4.56
C THR A 49 17.07 -6.41 3.30
N THR A 50 16.25 -6.53 2.24
CA THR A 50 16.71 -7.10 0.96
C THR A 50 17.89 -6.31 0.38
N MET A 51 17.83 -4.97 0.45
CA MET A 51 18.91 -4.13 -0.06
C MET A 51 20.20 -4.26 0.78
N ALA A 52 20.08 -4.34 2.10
CA ALA A 52 21.22 -4.57 2.99
C ALA A 52 21.88 -5.95 2.74
N VAL A 53 21.06 -6.99 2.55
CA VAL A 53 21.55 -8.33 2.20
C VAL A 53 22.26 -8.33 0.85
N LEU A 54 21.70 -7.64 -0.16
CA LEU A 54 22.35 -7.52 -1.47
C LEU A 54 23.70 -6.80 -1.37
N LEU A 55 23.79 -5.70 -0.62
CA LEU A 55 25.04 -4.96 -0.42
C LEU A 55 26.11 -5.76 0.35
N PHE A 56 25.69 -6.69 1.21
CA PHE A 56 26.60 -7.53 1.98
C PHE A 56 27.07 -8.77 1.21
N ILE A 57 26.17 -9.40 0.45
CA ILE A 57 26.45 -10.65 -0.28
C ILE A 57 27.15 -10.37 -1.62
N LEU A 58 26.78 -9.30 -2.32
CA LEU A 58 27.47 -8.88 -3.53
C LEU A 58 28.56 -7.89 -3.11
N PRO A 59 29.84 -8.30 -2.98
CA PRO A 59 30.93 -7.33 -2.92
C PRO A 59 30.76 -6.46 -4.15
N VAL A 60 30.62 -5.15 -3.93
CA VAL A 60 30.25 -4.14 -4.94
C VAL A 60 31.05 -4.41 -6.21
N VAL A 61 30.45 -5.15 -7.13
CA VAL A 61 31.07 -5.46 -8.40
C VAL A 61 30.90 -4.18 -9.18
N GLU A 62 31.97 -3.65 -9.79
CA GLU A 62 31.95 -2.49 -10.69
C GLU A 62 31.17 -2.78 -12.00
N SER A 63 30.11 -3.58 -11.90
CA SER A 63 29.29 -4.05 -12.99
C SER A 63 28.14 -3.07 -13.24
N PRO A 64 27.93 -2.64 -14.51
CA PRO A 64 26.81 -1.76 -14.85
C PRO A 64 25.44 -2.39 -14.53
N TYR A 65 25.36 -3.73 -14.46
CA TYR A 65 24.14 -4.45 -14.09
C TYR A 65 23.75 -4.23 -12.63
N PHE A 66 24.74 -4.13 -11.73
CA PHE A 66 24.49 -3.85 -10.32
C PHE A 66 24.00 -2.42 -10.12
N ALA A 67 24.58 -1.44 -10.84
CA ALA A 67 24.10 -0.07 -10.85
C ALA A 67 22.65 0.03 -11.37
N ALA A 68 22.34 -0.65 -12.48
CA ALA A 68 20.98 -0.72 -13.01
C ALA A 68 19.99 -1.36 -12.01
N ALA A 69 20.40 -2.45 -11.34
CA ALA A 69 19.60 -3.09 -10.30
C ALA A 69 19.26 -2.13 -9.15
N MET A 70 20.23 -1.38 -8.67
CA MET A 70 20.04 -0.37 -7.62
C MET A 70 19.08 0.75 -8.06
N VAL A 71 19.12 1.17 -9.33
CA VAL A 71 18.16 2.14 -9.87
C VAL A 71 16.75 1.58 -9.86
N PHE A 72 16.54 0.35 -10.33
CA PHE A 72 15.22 -0.27 -10.34
C PHE A 72 14.65 -0.49 -8.94
N ILE A 73 15.48 -0.98 -8.00
CA ILE A 73 15.08 -1.18 -6.59
C ILE A 73 14.82 0.18 -5.93
N GLY A 74 15.67 1.19 -6.18
CA GLY A 74 15.50 2.55 -5.68
C GLY A 74 14.19 3.20 -6.18
N LEU A 75 13.87 3.05 -7.47
CA LEU A 75 12.58 3.50 -8.02
C LEU A 75 11.40 2.80 -7.35
N ALA A 76 11.52 1.49 -7.07
CA ALA A 76 10.50 0.73 -6.36
C ALA A 76 10.28 1.28 -4.93
N VAL A 77 11.35 1.63 -4.22
CA VAL A 77 11.29 2.29 -2.90
C VAL A 77 10.58 3.64 -2.98
N VAL A 78 10.99 4.49 -3.93
CA VAL A 78 10.43 5.84 -4.11
C VAL A 78 8.94 5.77 -4.42
N LEU A 79 8.50 4.82 -5.24
CA LEU A 79 7.08 4.62 -5.52
C LEU A 79 6.27 4.24 -4.27
N ILE A 80 6.81 3.38 -3.40
CA ILE A 80 6.17 3.04 -2.12
C ILE A 80 6.09 4.28 -1.21
N LEU A 81 7.18 5.05 -1.11
CA LEU A 81 7.23 6.25 -0.29
C LEU A 81 6.27 7.33 -0.81
N TRP A 82 6.25 7.56 -2.11
CA TRP A 82 5.31 8.45 -2.77
C TRP A 82 3.86 8.05 -2.51
N GLN A 83 3.56 6.75 -2.65
CA GLN A 83 2.23 6.22 -2.34
C GLN A 83 1.89 6.38 -0.85
N ALA A 84 2.84 6.18 0.06
CA ALA A 84 2.65 6.40 1.48
C ALA A 84 2.39 7.89 1.79
N TYR A 85 3.08 8.79 1.08
CA TYR A 85 2.92 10.24 1.19
C TYR A 85 1.56 10.71 0.66
N GLN A 86 1.13 10.28 -0.53
CA GLN A 86 -0.20 10.64 -1.07
C GLN A 86 -1.37 10.14 -0.22
N ILE A 87 -1.13 9.15 0.63
CA ILE A 87 -2.13 8.62 1.55
C ILE A 87 -2.12 9.35 2.91
N ARG A 88 -1.07 10.15 3.21
CA ARG A 88 -1.14 11.22 4.21
C ARG A 88 -2.01 12.33 3.63
N PHE A 89 -3.29 12.25 3.98
CA PHE A 89 -4.35 13.22 3.80
C PHE A 89 -3.93 14.66 3.52
N GLN A 90 -4.53 15.24 2.50
CA GLN A 90 -4.86 16.67 2.53
C GLN A 90 -5.67 16.93 3.80
N PRO A 91 -5.25 17.86 4.67
CA PRO A 91 -6.05 18.29 5.80
C PRO A 91 -7.38 18.79 5.25
N LEU A 92 -8.48 18.27 5.78
CA LEU A 92 -9.83 18.66 5.40
C LEU A 92 -10.12 20.06 5.97
N ASN A 93 -9.46 21.07 5.40
CA ASN A 93 -9.62 22.48 5.77
C ASN A 93 -11.02 23.06 5.48
N GLY A 94 -11.97 22.22 5.06
CA GLY A 94 -13.36 22.59 4.74
C GLY A 94 -14.39 22.11 5.76
N ALA A 95 -14.00 21.76 6.99
CA ALA A 95 -14.91 21.19 8.00
C ALA A 95 -16.03 22.13 8.51
N ARG A 96 -16.20 23.32 7.93
CA ARG A 96 -17.19 24.31 8.37
C ARG A 96 -18.56 24.23 7.66
N HIS A 97 -18.73 23.36 6.66
CA HIS A 97 -20.01 23.22 5.92
C HIS A 97 -20.51 21.76 5.80
N LEU A 98 -20.45 21.02 6.90
CA LEU A 98 -20.71 19.57 6.94
C LEU A 98 -22.14 19.20 7.37
N SER A 99 -23.12 19.52 6.51
CA SER A 99 -24.43 18.83 6.50
C SER A 99 -24.69 18.07 5.19
N ASN A 100 -23.77 18.09 4.23
CA ASN A 100 -24.05 17.63 2.88
C ASN A 100 -23.64 16.17 2.66
N LYS A 101 -24.64 15.32 2.36
CA LYS A 101 -24.51 13.96 1.79
C LYS A 101 -23.37 13.84 0.77
N ALA A 102 -23.16 14.89 -0.03
CA ALA A 102 -22.10 15.01 -1.02
C ALA A 102 -20.67 14.87 -0.45
N PHE A 103 -20.43 15.25 0.81
CA PHE A 103 -19.11 15.13 1.43
C PHE A 103 -18.75 13.69 1.76
N LEU A 104 -19.70 12.96 2.35
CA LEU A 104 -19.52 11.55 2.68
C LEU A 104 -19.33 10.74 1.40
N GLU A 105 -20.15 11.02 0.38
CA GLU A 105 -20.06 10.36 -0.93
C GLU A 105 -18.74 10.66 -1.66
N SER A 106 -18.27 11.91 -1.64
CA SER A 106 -16.98 12.28 -2.25
C SER A 106 -15.80 11.66 -1.52
N TYR A 107 -15.85 11.58 -0.18
CA TYR A 107 -14.82 10.91 0.62
C TYR A 107 -14.74 9.40 0.31
N LEU A 108 -15.91 8.75 0.17
CA LEU A 108 -16.01 7.32 -0.14
C LEU A 108 -15.53 7.01 -1.56
N GLN A 109 -15.95 7.79 -2.56
CA GLN A 109 -15.47 7.66 -3.93
C GLN A 109 -13.95 7.85 -4.03
N ASN A 110 -13.39 8.78 -3.23
CA ASN A 110 -11.95 8.99 -3.16
C ASN A 110 -11.20 7.82 -2.50
N MET A 111 -11.78 7.13 -1.51
CA MET A 111 -11.18 5.93 -0.94
C MET A 111 -11.11 4.78 -1.95
N GLU A 112 -12.20 4.54 -2.68
CA GLU A 112 -12.26 3.46 -3.66
C GLU A 112 -11.30 3.69 -4.84
N LYS A 113 -11.23 4.95 -5.33
CA LYS A 113 -10.23 5.36 -6.33
C LYS A 113 -8.80 5.15 -5.82
N LYS A 114 -8.52 5.50 -4.56
CA LYS A 114 -7.20 5.30 -3.94
C LYS A 114 -6.82 3.82 -3.83
N VAL A 115 -7.77 2.93 -3.57
CA VAL A 115 -7.49 1.48 -3.51
C VAL A 115 -7.22 0.91 -4.89
N ARG A 116 -7.99 1.29 -5.91
CA ARG A 116 -7.71 0.92 -7.30
C ARG A 116 -6.35 1.44 -7.78
N PHE A 117 -6.03 2.69 -7.46
CA PHE A 117 -4.73 3.29 -7.76
C PHE A 117 -3.58 2.56 -7.04
N THR A 118 -3.77 2.24 -5.76
CA THR A 118 -2.81 1.48 -4.94
C THR A 118 -2.53 0.11 -5.56
N ARG A 119 -3.58 -0.59 -6.01
CA ARG A 119 -3.47 -1.91 -6.66
C ARG A 119 -2.64 -1.85 -7.94
N LYS A 120 -2.91 -0.88 -8.81
CA LYS A 120 -2.13 -0.70 -10.07
C LYS A 120 -0.66 -0.38 -9.76
N THR A 121 -0.42 0.52 -8.81
CA THR A 121 0.93 0.92 -8.41
C THR A 121 1.70 -0.24 -7.78
N MET A 122 1.04 -1.13 -7.03
CA MET A 122 1.67 -2.34 -6.47
C MET A 122 2.18 -3.31 -7.54
N TRP A 123 1.49 -3.42 -8.68
CA TRP A 123 1.97 -4.23 -9.80
C TRP A 123 3.17 -3.62 -10.49
N VAL A 124 3.17 -2.30 -10.70
CA VAL A 124 4.34 -1.57 -11.22
C VAL A 124 5.55 -1.78 -10.30
N TYR A 125 5.32 -1.66 -8.99
CA TYR A 125 6.33 -1.96 -7.97
C TYR A 125 6.84 -3.41 -8.05
N ALA A 126 5.96 -4.39 -8.17
CA ALA A 126 6.34 -5.81 -8.26
C ALA A 126 7.24 -6.08 -9.49
N ILE A 127 6.93 -5.47 -10.63
CA ILE A 127 7.72 -5.59 -11.86
C ILE A 127 9.11 -4.97 -11.67
N LEU A 128 9.18 -3.73 -11.16
CA LEU A 128 10.44 -3.04 -10.90
C LEU A 128 11.33 -3.82 -9.94
N LEU A 129 10.77 -4.35 -8.85
CA LEU A 129 11.52 -5.14 -7.88
C LEU A 129 12.03 -6.45 -8.51
N THR A 130 11.19 -7.12 -9.30
CA THR A 130 11.57 -8.37 -9.98
C THR A 130 12.70 -8.13 -10.98
N LEU A 131 12.62 -7.06 -11.77
CA LEU A 131 13.69 -6.68 -12.71
C LEU A 131 14.98 -6.31 -11.98
N GLY A 132 14.87 -5.45 -10.95
CA GLY A 132 16.02 -5.05 -10.15
C GLY A 132 16.71 -6.24 -9.51
N LEU A 133 15.96 -7.18 -8.93
CA LEU A 133 16.53 -8.38 -8.33
C LEU A 133 17.19 -9.28 -9.38
N ASN A 134 16.52 -9.53 -10.52
CA ASN A 134 17.10 -10.33 -11.61
C ASN A 134 18.43 -9.75 -12.12
N LEU A 135 18.54 -8.43 -12.21
CA LEU A 135 19.78 -7.77 -12.60
C LEU A 135 20.85 -7.84 -11.49
N ALA A 136 20.44 -7.74 -10.23
CA ALA A 136 21.37 -7.68 -9.10
C ALA A 136 22.25 -8.94 -9.00
N TYR A 137 21.67 -10.12 -9.21
CA TYR A 137 22.42 -11.38 -9.13
C TYR A 137 22.92 -11.90 -10.48
N LEU A 138 22.69 -11.18 -11.58
CA LEU A 138 23.07 -11.60 -12.93
C LEU A 138 24.56 -11.94 -13.03
N GLU A 139 25.42 -11.10 -12.44
CA GLU A 139 26.87 -11.30 -12.40
C GLU A 139 27.27 -12.37 -11.38
N ALA A 140 26.59 -12.42 -10.21
CA ALA A 140 26.88 -13.38 -9.16
C ALA A 140 26.66 -14.84 -9.61
N ILE A 141 25.72 -15.08 -10.52
CA ILE A 141 25.45 -16.42 -11.06
C ILE A 141 26.17 -16.70 -12.39
N ARG A 142 27.14 -15.86 -12.79
CA ARG A 142 27.82 -16.00 -14.09
C ARG A 142 28.62 -17.31 -14.22
N SER A 143 29.12 -17.84 -13.11
CA SER A 143 29.83 -19.12 -13.05
C SER A 143 28.92 -20.34 -13.23
N ILE A 144 27.60 -20.17 -13.14
CA ILE A 144 26.61 -21.23 -13.31
C ILE A 144 26.35 -21.46 -14.80
N PRO A 145 26.17 -22.71 -15.27
CA PRO A 145 25.79 -23.00 -16.65
C PRO A 145 24.54 -22.25 -17.10
N THR A 146 24.45 -21.91 -18.39
CA THR A 146 23.33 -21.13 -18.96
C THR A 146 21.96 -21.69 -18.59
N ILE A 147 21.79 -23.02 -18.61
CA ILE A 147 20.52 -23.66 -18.23
C ILE A 147 20.16 -23.39 -16.76
N GLY A 148 21.14 -23.46 -15.86
CA GLY A 148 20.96 -23.17 -14.44
C GLY A 148 20.63 -21.71 -14.21
N ARG A 149 21.28 -20.79 -14.93
CA ARG A 149 20.97 -19.36 -14.87
C ARG A 149 19.53 -19.07 -15.28
N VAL A 150 19.08 -19.64 -16.39
CA VAL A 150 17.70 -19.49 -16.88
C VAL A 150 16.70 -20.02 -15.85
N LEU A 151 16.96 -21.19 -15.26
CA LEU A 151 16.10 -21.77 -14.21
C LEU A 151 16.04 -20.89 -12.96
N ILE A 152 17.18 -20.32 -12.53
CA ILE A 152 17.23 -19.40 -11.38
C ILE A 152 16.41 -18.14 -11.66
N HIS A 153 16.60 -17.51 -12.82
CA HIS A 153 15.83 -16.31 -13.20
C HIS A 153 14.32 -16.59 -13.29
N LEU A 154 13.92 -17.69 -13.94
CA LEU A 154 12.52 -18.08 -14.05
C LEU A 154 11.92 -18.43 -12.68
N GLY A 155 12.64 -19.21 -11.87
CA GLY A 155 12.21 -19.62 -10.53
C GLY A 155 12.01 -18.42 -9.62
N MET A 156 13.00 -17.52 -9.56
CA MET A 156 12.94 -16.32 -8.73
C MET A 156 11.83 -15.37 -9.18
N SER A 157 11.71 -15.13 -10.50
CA SER A 157 10.67 -14.27 -11.06
C SER A 157 9.27 -14.83 -10.78
N THR A 158 9.08 -16.14 -10.97
CA THR A 158 7.80 -16.81 -10.70
C THR A 158 7.45 -16.72 -9.22
N PHE A 159 8.41 -16.99 -8.34
CA PHE A 159 8.22 -16.89 -6.89
C PHE A 159 7.79 -15.47 -6.46
N LEU A 160 8.47 -14.43 -6.97
CA LEU A 160 8.13 -13.04 -6.67
C LEU A 160 6.73 -12.68 -7.18
N ILE A 161 6.41 -12.99 -8.45
CA ILE A 161 5.12 -12.67 -9.05
C ILE A 161 3.97 -13.35 -8.29
N LEU A 162 4.14 -14.63 -7.93
CA LEU A 162 3.15 -15.37 -7.15
C LEU A 162 3.00 -14.78 -5.74
N GLY A 163 4.11 -14.47 -5.06
CA GLY A 163 4.09 -13.82 -3.75
C GLY A 163 3.36 -12.47 -3.79
N PHE A 164 3.65 -11.65 -4.80
CA PHE A 164 2.96 -10.38 -5.02
C PHE A 164 1.47 -10.55 -5.30
N ARG A 165 1.10 -11.55 -6.09
CA ARG A 165 -0.31 -11.87 -6.37
C ARG A 165 -1.06 -12.20 -5.08
N VAL A 166 -0.50 -13.07 -4.22
CA VAL A 166 -1.09 -13.42 -2.93
C VAL A 166 -1.20 -12.19 -2.03
N LEU A 167 -0.16 -11.37 -1.96
CA LEU A 167 -0.15 -10.15 -1.15
C LEU A 167 -1.24 -9.16 -1.58
N ILE A 168 -1.36 -8.92 -2.90
CA ILE A 168 -2.37 -8.02 -3.46
C ILE A 168 -3.78 -8.57 -3.24
N GLN A 169 -3.99 -9.88 -3.42
CA GLN A 169 -5.29 -10.52 -3.18
C GLN A 169 -5.69 -10.46 -1.72
N LYS A 170 -4.76 -10.73 -0.79
CA LYS A 170 -5.01 -10.60 0.65
C LYS A 170 -5.45 -9.18 1.00
N ARG A 171 -4.74 -8.18 0.47
CA ARG A 171 -5.10 -6.76 0.68
C ARG A 171 -6.47 -6.41 0.08
N LEU A 172 -6.82 -6.97 -1.07
CA LEU A 172 -8.14 -6.76 -1.68
C LEU A 172 -9.27 -7.40 -0.86
N ARG A 173 -9.06 -8.61 -0.34
CA ARG A 173 -10.02 -9.27 0.55
C ARG A 173 -10.24 -8.48 1.84
N THR A 174 -9.17 -7.99 2.45
CA THR A 174 -9.26 -7.11 3.62
C THR A 174 -10.08 -5.85 3.31
N TYR A 175 -9.85 -5.23 2.15
CA TYR A 175 -10.67 -4.09 1.71
C TYR A 175 -12.15 -4.47 1.59
N GLN A 176 -12.47 -5.57 0.92
CA GLN A 176 -13.86 -6.00 0.73
C GLN A 176 -14.54 -6.40 2.06
N GLN A 177 -13.83 -7.08 2.95
CA GLN A 177 -14.40 -7.57 4.21
C GLN A 177 -14.52 -6.47 5.27
N GLU A 178 -13.63 -5.49 5.25
CA GLU A 178 -13.55 -4.50 6.30
C GLU A 178 -14.08 -3.13 5.86
N ILE A 179 -13.97 -2.74 4.58
CA ILE A 179 -14.38 -1.42 4.08
C ILE A 179 -15.77 -1.46 3.42
N ASP A 180 -16.10 -2.50 2.65
CA ASP A 180 -17.43 -2.59 2.01
C ASP A 180 -18.61 -2.68 2.99
N PRO A 181 -18.55 -3.41 4.12
CA PRO A 181 -19.65 -3.37 5.07
C PRO A 181 -19.77 -2.01 5.77
N LEU A 182 -18.66 -1.36 6.11
CA LEU A 182 -18.68 0.01 6.67
C LEU A 182 -19.29 1.01 5.68
N LEU A 183 -18.96 0.87 4.40
CA LEU A 183 -19.55 1.61 3.28
C LEU A 183 -21.06 1.40 3.21
N LYS A 184 -21.51 0.14 3.35
CA LYS A 184 -22.92 -0.21 3.31
C LYS A 184 -23.67 0.37 4.51
N THR A 185 -23.14 0.23 5.73
CA THR A 185 -23.74 0.80 6.94
C THR A 185 -23.83 2.32 6.88
N LEU A 186 -22.78 3.01 6.39
CA LEU A 186 -22.80 4.47 6.19
C LEU A 186 -23.80 4.91 5.13
N ARG A 187 -24.02 4.10 4.08
CA ARG A 187 -25.00 4.38 3.03
C ARG A 187 -26.43 4.15 3.53
N ASP A 188 -26.66 3.10 4.30
CA ASP A 188 -27.96 2.74 4.85
C ASP A 188 -28.41 3.77 5.91
N LEU A 189 -27.51 4.20 6.81
CA LEU A 189 -27.76 5.29 7.79
C LEU A 189 -28.02 6.66 7.14
N ASN A 190 -27.66 6.83 5.88
CA ASN A 190 -27.86 8.07 5.12
C ASN A 190 -29.15 8.04 4.27
N ALA A 191 -29.73 6.85 4.10
CA ALA A 191 -30.97 6.63 3.36
C ALA A 191 -32.22 6.65 4.26
N SER A 192 -32.05 6.30 5.55
CA SER A 192 -32.99 6.52 6.65
C SER A 192 -32.98 7.96 7.14
#